data_AF-A0A7V1JL33-F1
#
_entry.id   AF-A0A7V1JL33-F1
#
_cell.length_a   1.000
_cell.length_b   1.000
_cell.length_c   1.000
_cell.angle_alpha   90.00
_cell.angle_beta   90.00
_cell.angle_gamma   90.00
#
_symmetry.space_group_name_H-M   'P 1'
#
loop_
_entity.id
_entity.type
_entity.pdbx_description
1 polymer ?
#
loop_
_entity_poly.entity_id
_entity_poly.type
_entity_poly.pdbx_seq_one_letter_code
_entity_poly.pdbx_strand_id
1 'polypeptide(L)'
;MMSIQAVFWVFVGFFAVIGAMRGWAKETVAAAGIVLSLFAINLLGSTLENFFPETATPAQRFGIKTAIFLAIVFFSYQGPTLAAAVSGGKLAARARAKLQDTLLGLVVGILNGYLVAGTVWFFLQEQGYPFPNMIQVPPGGWESIVMAQKYLPLIVLEPWLPYLVV
;
A
#
# COMPACT_ATOMS: atom_id res chain seq x y z
N MET A 1 18.31 9.48 -13.15
CA MET A 1 17.92 8.30 -12.34
C MET A 1 17.27 8.81 -11.06
N MET A 2 16.17 8.22 -10.61
CA MET A 2 15.48 8.66 -9.38
C MET A 2 15.77 7.71 -8.23
N SER A 3 15.93 8.27 -7.02
CA SER A 3 16.02 7.47 -5.79
C SER A 3 14.65 6.88 -5.46
N ILE A 4 14.59 5.56 -5.27
CA ILE A 4 13.35 4.87 -4.89
C ILE A 4 12.77 5.39 -3.57
N GLN A 5 13.64 5.84 -2.65
CA GLN A 5 13.23 6.44 -1.38
C GLN A 5 12.52 7.78 -1.58
N ALA A 6 12.99 8.61 -2.53
CA ALA A 6 12.32 9.85 -2.88
C ALA A 6 10.94 9.58 -3.47
N VAL A 7 10.84 8.60 -4.37
CA VAL A 7 9.56 8.16 -4.95
C VAL A 7 8.61 7.68 -3.86
N PHE A 8 9.09 6.84 -2.94
CA PHE A 8 8.32 6.34 -1.80
C PHE A 8 7.70 7.48 -0.97
N TRP A 9 8.51 8.44 -0.49
CA TRP A 9 8.01 9.52 0.34
C TRP A 9 7.08 10.48 -0.40
N VAL A 10 7.30 10.70 -1.71
CA VAL A 10 6.37 11.48 -2.54
C VAL A 10 5.00 10.79 -2.62
N PHE A 11 4.96 9.47 -2.83
CA PHE A 11 3.70 8.72 -2.80
C PHE A 11 3.03 8.76 -1.42
N VAL A 12 3.78 8.59 -0.33
CA VAL A 12 3.25 8.74 1.03
C VAL A 12 2.62 10.13 1.22
N GLY A 13 3.29 11.19 0.73
CA GLY A 13 2.78 12.56 0.76
C GLY A 13 1.48 12.73 -0.03
N PHE A 14 1.36 12.13 -1.22
CA PHE A 14 0.12 12.17 -1.98
C PHE A 14 -1.04 11.48 -1.25
N PHE A 15 -0.80 10.32 -0.65
CA PHE A 15 -1.81 9.64 0.14
C PHE A 15 -2.20 10.44 1.40
N ALA A 16 -1.27 11.15 2.03
CA ALA A 16 -1.56 12.06 3.13
C ALA A 16 -2.55 13.17 2.72
N VAL A 17 -2.31 13.80 1.57
CA VAL A 17 -3.20 14.83 1.02
C VAL A 17 -4.57 14.24 0.65
N ILE A 18 -4.59 13.08 -0.01
CA ILE A 18 -5.83 12.38 -0.36
C ILE A 18 -6.64 12.05 0.90
N GLY A 19 -6.00 11.52 1.93
CA GLY A 19 -6.66 11.19 3.19
C GLY A 19 -7.21 12.42 3.90
N ALA A 20 -6.47 13.53 3.90
CA ALA A 20 -6.94 14.81 4.45
C ALA A 20 -8.20 15.31 3.73
N MET A 21 -8.28 15.16 2.41
CA MET A 21 -9.44 15.57 1.60
C MET A 21 -10.64 14.63 1.76
N ARG A 22 -10.39 13.34 2.00
CA ARG A 22 -11.41 12.28 1.94
C ARG A 22 -12.06 11.96 3.29
N GLY A 23 -11.36 12.27 4.38
CA GLY A 23 -11.82 12.07 5.76
C GLY A 23 -11.43 10.70 6.33
N TRP A 24 -11.15 10.65 7.63
CA TRP A 24 -10.56 9.48 8.29
C TRP A 24 -11.41 8.22 8.17
N ALA A 25 -12.74 8.34 8.31
CA ALA A 25 -13.61 7.16 8.34
C ALA A 25 -13.52 6.33 7.06
N LYS A 26 -13.45 7.00 5.89
CA LYS A 26 -13.31 6.31 4.60
C LYS A 26 -11.90 5.74 4.41
N GLU A 27 -10.89 6.44 4.91
CA GLU A 27 -9.49 5.98 4.85
C GLU A 27 -9.24 4.79 5.78
N THR A 28 -9.90 4.72 6.94
CA THR A 28 -9.78 3.57 7.86
C THR A 28 -10.37 2.31 7.25
N VAL A 29 -11.51 2.40 6.56
CA VAL A 29 -12.07 1.26 5.83
C VAL A 29 -11.14 0.83 4.69
N ALA A 30 -10.55 1.79 3.97
CA ALA A 30 -9.55 1.48 2.96
C ALA A 30 -8.30 0.80 3.57
N ALA A 31 -7.84 1.28 4.73
CA ALA A 31 -6.72 0.70 5.47
C ALA A 31 -6.97 -0.78 5.82
N ALA A 32 -8.17 -1.12 6.29
CA ALA A 32 -8.54 -2.51 6.57
C ALA A 32 -8.48 -3.39 5.31
N GLY A 33 -8.96 -2.88 4.17
CA GLY A 33 -8.86 -3.59 2.88
C GLY A 33 -7.42 -3.71 2.35
N ILE A 34 -6.56 -2.71 2.59
CA ILE A 34 -5.13 -2.78 2.28
C ILE A 34 -4.45 -3.83 3.17
N VAL A 35 -4.75 -3.90 4.46
CA VAL A 35 -4.21 -4.95 5.34
C VAL A 35 -4.67 -6.34 4.90
N LEU A 36 -5.95 -6.47 4.50
CA LEU A 36 -6.46 -7.70 3.92
C LEU A 36 -5.75 -8.09 2.63
N SER A 37 -5.41 -7.12 1.76
CA SER A 37 -4.67 -7.40 0.54
C SER A 37 -3.24 -7.87 0.82
N LEU A 38 -2.59 -7.31 1.84
CA LEU A 38 -1.28 -7.78 2.32
C LEU A 38 -1.35 -9.21 2.85
N PHE A 39 -2.38 -9.52 3.65
CA PHE A 39 -2.61 -10.88 4.12
C PHE A 39 -2.86 -11.84 2.96
N ALA A 40 -3.72 -11.48 2.00
CA ALA A 40 -4.00 -12.30 0.83
C ALA A 40 -2.74 -12.58 0.01
N ILE A 41 -1.87 -11.59 -0.19
CA ILE A 41 -0.61 -11.76 -0.93
C ILE A 41 0.41 -12.56 -0.14
N ASN A 42 0.51 -12.37 1.18
CA ASN A 42 1.41 -13.16 2.01
C ASN A 42 0.98 -14.63 2.03
N LEU A 43 -0.31 -14.90 2.21
CA LEU A 43 -0.89 -16.24 2.23
C LEU A 43 -0.80 -16.94 0.86
N LEU A 44 -1.10 -16.22 -0.22
CA LEU A 44 -1.10 -16.77 -1.58
C LEU A 44 0.25 -16.63 -2.27
N GLY A 45 1.26 -16.03 -1.64
CA GLY A 45 2.53 -15.67 -2.28
C GLY A 45 3.25 -16.87 -2.88
N SER A 46 3.38 -17.95 -2.11
CA SER A 46 3.98 -19.21 -2.60
C SER A 46 3.18 -19.83 -3.75
N THR A 47 1.86 -19.73 -3.67
CA THR A 47 0.96 -20.23 -4.71
C THR A 47 1.09 -19.41 -5.99
N LEU A 48 1.18 -18.08 -5.89
CA LEU A 48 1.41 -17.17 -7.00
C LEU A 48 2.75 -17.45 -7.68
N GLU A 49 3.80 -17.74 -6.91
CA GLU A 49 5.10 -18.12 -7.46
C GLU A 49 5.04 -19.39 -8.31
N ASN A 50 4.25 -20.38 -7.89
CA ASN A 50 4.06 -21.62 -8.65
C ASN A 50 3.27 -21.44 -9.95
N PHE A 51 2.50 -20.36 -10.08
CA PHE A 51 1.77 -20.03 -11.31
C PHE A 51 2.61 -19.26 -12.33
N PHE A 52 3.76 -18.71 -11.95
CA PHE A 52 4.63 -18.05 -12.91
C PHE A 52 5.34 -19.08 -13.81
N PRO A 53 5.39 -18.84 -15.14
CA PRO A 53 6.25 -19.61 -16.02
C PRO A 53 7.70 -19.53 -15.55
N GLU A 54 8.47 -20.60 -15.69
CA GLU A 54 9.91 -20.59 -15.35
C GLU A 54 10.69 -19.53 -16.15
N THR A 55 10.20 -19.17 -17.34
CA THR A 55 10.77 -18.13 -18.21
C THR A 55 10.38 -16.70 -17.82
N ALA A 56 9.54 -16.52 -16.80
CA ALA A 56 9.07 -15.19 -16.39
C ALA A 56 10.22 -14.36 -15.83
N THR A 57 10.46 -13.21 -16.46
CA THR A 57 11.48 -12.25 -16.03
C THR A 57 11.12 -11.63 -14.66
N PRO A 58 12.11 -11.17 -13.86
CA PRO A 58 11.84 -10.51 -12.59
C PRO A 58 10.95 -9.26 -12.72
N ALA A 59 11.06 -8.54 -13.85
CA ALA A 59 10.19 -7.40 -14.17
C ALA A 59 8.71 -7.82 -14.35
N GLN A 60 8.45 -8.96 -15.00
CA GLN A 60 7.09 -9.49 -15.17
C GLN A 60 6.50 -9.96 -13.84
N ARG A 61 7.29 -10.65 -13.00
CA ARG A 61 6.87 -11.07 -11.66
C ARG A 61 6.49 -9.86 -10.80
N PHE A 62 7.34 -8.83 -10.78
CA PHE A 62 7.04 -7.55 -10.13
C PHE A 62 5.73 -6.94 -10.65
N GLY A 63 5.58 -6.84 -11.97
CA GLY A 63 4.43 -6.22 -12.61
C GLY A 63 3.11 -6.92 -12.25
N ILE A 64 3.11 -8.26 -12.26
CA ILE A 64 1.91 -9.05 -11.94
C ILE A 64 1.57 -8.93 -10.45
N LYS A 65 2.53 -9.09 -9.54
CA LYS A 65 2.30 -8.93 -8.08
C LYS A 65 1.76 -7.53 -7.77
N THR A 66 2.35 -6.50 -8.37
CA THR A 66 1.92 -5.11 -8.22
C THR A 66 0.51 -4.90 -8.77
N ALA A 67 0.19 -5.45 -9.95
CA ALA A 67 -1.14 -5.32 -10.54
C ALA A 67 -2.23 -5.97 -9.68
N ILE A 68 -1.98 -7.18 -9.19
CA ILE A 68 -2.92 -7.88 -8.28
C ILE A 68 -3.11 -7.07 -7.00
N PHE A 69 -2.02 -6.65 -6.36
CA PHE A 69 -2.08 -5.83 -5.15
C PHE A 69 -2.88 -4.54 -5.36
N LEU A 70 -2.54 -3.77 -6.40
CA LEU A 70 -3.21 -2.50 -6.69
C LEU A 70 -4.67 -2.70 -7.07
N ALA A 71 -5.04 -3.81 -7.72
CA ALA A 71 -6.44 -4.13 -7.98
C ALA A 71 -7.22 -4.31 -6.67
N ILE A 72 -6.69 -5.06 -5.71
CA ILE A 72 -7.35 -5.26 -4.41
C ILE A 72 -7.40 -3.94 -3.62
N VAL A 73 -6.32 -3.17 -3.61
CA VAL A 73 -6.27 -1.84 -2.97
C VAL A 73 -7.29 -0.89 -3.61
N PHE A 74 -7.42 -0.91 -4.94
CA PHE A 74 -8.42 -0.11 -5.65
C PHE A 74 -9.83 -0.43 -5.18
N PHE A 75 -10.20 -1.72 -5.11
CA PHE A 75 -11.53 -2.11 -4.62
C PHE A 75 -11.73 -1.75 -3.14
N SER A 76 -10.68 -1.84 -2.32
CA SER A 76 -10.70 -1.39 -0.92
C SER A 76 -11.04 0.10 -0.80
N TYR A 77 -10.52 0.91 -1.73
CA TYR A 77 -10.84 2.32 -1.81
C TYR A 77 -12.23 2.63 -2.38
N GLN A 78 -12.82 1.75 -3.20
CA GLN A 78 -14.18 1.93 -3.75
C GLN A 78 -15.29 1.41 -2.83
N GLY A 79 -14.99 0.51 -1.88
CA GLY A 79 -15.98 -0.06 -0.97
C GLY A 79 -16.85 1.00 -0.24
N PRO A 80 -16.25 2.02 0.41
CA PRO A 80 -17.01 3.04 1.13
C PRO A 80 -17.90 3.92 0.25
N THR A 81 -17.47 4.22 -0.98
CA THR A 81 -18.24 5.04 -1.94
C THR A 81 -19.44 4.26 -2.47
N LEU A 82 -19.26 2.96 -2.75
CA LEU A 82 -20.35 2.06 -3.13
C LEU A 82 -21.36 1.86 -1.99
N ALA A 83 -20.89 1.65 -0.76
CA ALA A 83 -21.76 1.49 0.41
C ALA A 83 -22.58 2.77 0.68
N ALA A 84 -21.97 3.96 0.57
CA ALA A 84 -22.66 5.23 0.76
C ALA A 84 -23.70 5.52 -0.34
N ALA A 85 -23.47 5.08 -1.58
CA ALA A 85 -24.41 5.19 -2.67
C ALA A 85 -25.66 4.32 -2.46
N VAL A 86 -25.49 3.13 -1.87
CA VAL A 86 -26.58 2.19 -1.57
C VAL A 86 -27.33 2.58 -0.28
N SER A 87 -26.64 3.14 0.72
CA SER A 87 -27.23 3.44 2.04
C SER A 87 -27.87 4.85 2.16
N GLY A 88 -28.13 5.54 1.05
CA GLY A 88 -28.85 6.83 1.04
C GLY A 88 -28.16 7.97 1.80
N GLY A 89 -26.81 8.00 1.85
CA GLY A 89 -26.04 9.16 2.31
C GLY A 89 -26.02 9.44 3.83
N LYS A 90 -26.61 8.59 4.67
CA LYS A 90 -26.69 8.84 6.13
C LYS A 90 -25.41 8.53 6.93
N LEU A 91 -24.38 7.94 6.32
CA LEU A 91 -23.11 7.67 7.01
C LEU A 91 -22.25 8.94 7.23
N ALA A 92 -22.54 10.05 6.52
CA ALA A 92 -21.72 11.27 6.49
C ALA A 92 -22.24 12.42 7.38
N ALA A 93 -23.40 12.29 8.02
CA ALA A 93 -24.09 13.42 8.67
C ALA A 93 -23.53 13.83 10.06
N ARG A 94 -22.36 13.31 10.48
CA ARG A 94 -21.73 13.61 11.78
C ARG A 94 -20.36 14.32 11.69
N ALA A 95 -20.07 15.01 10.58
CA ALA A 95 -18.78 15.68 10.34
C ALA A 95 -18.68 17.11 10.96
N ARG A 96 -18.98 17.27 12.24
CA ARG A 96 -18.99 18.59 12.91
C ARG A 96 -17.63 19.10 13.43
N ALA A 97 -16.51 18.48 13.04
CA ALA A 97 -15.17 19.04 13.28
C ALA A 97 -14.30 18.93 12.02
N LYS A 98 -14.51 19.84 11.05
CA LYS A 98 -13.84 19.83 9.73
C LYS A 98 -12.31 19.75 9.85
N LEU A 99 -11.72 20.38 10.87
CA LEU A 99 -10.28 20.31 11.13
C LEU A 99 -9.83 18.96 11.70
N GLN A 100 -10.54 18.42 12.71
CA GLN A 100 -10.20 17.12 13.30
C GLN A 100 -10.32 15.99 12.27
N ASP A 101 -11.40 16.01 11.47
CA ASP A 101 -11.64 15.04 10.40
C ASP A 101 -10.54 15.07 9.34
N THR A 102 -10.09 16.28 8.97
CA THR A 102 -8.96 16.49 8.03
C THR A 102 -7.64 15.99 8.62
N LEU A 103 -7.33 16.31 9.87
CA LEU A 103 -6.08 15.91 10.52
C LEU A 103 -6.00 14.38 10.71
N LEU A 104 -7.09 13.75 11.15
CA LEU A 104 -7.16 12.30 11.25
C LEU A 104 -7.08 11.66 9.87
N GLY A 105 -7.76 12.24 8.87
CA GLY A 105 -7.67 11.79 7.48
C GLY A 105 -6.23 11.85 6.95
N LEU A 106 -5.48 12.90 7.29
CA LEU A 106 -4.07 13.03 6.92
C LEU A 106 -3.22 11.91 7.53
N VAL A 107 -3.38 11.63 8.83
CA VAL A 107 -2.62 10.58 9.51
C VAL A 107 -2.93 9.21 8.91
N VAL A 108 -4.20 8.87 8.72
CA VAL A 108 -4.58 7.59 8.11
C VAL A 108 -4.12 7.54 6.65
N GLY A 109 -4.15 8.66 5.93
CA GLY A 109 -3.58 8.79 4.60
C GLY A 109 -2.09 8.49 4.55
N ILE A 110 -1.28 9.02 5.49
CA ILE A 110 0.15 8.68 5.61
C ILE A 110 0.33 7.17 5.81
N LEU A 111 -0.45 6.58 6.72
CA LEU A 111 -0.41 5.14 6.99
C LEU A 111 -0.75 4.33 5.73
N ASN A 112 -1.82 4.68 5.03
CA ASN A 112 -2.22 4.02 3.78
C ASN A 112 -1.15 4.18 2.69
N GLY A 113 -0.57 5.38 2.56
CA GLY A 113 0.54 5.64 1.64
C GLY A 113 1.75 4.78 1.94
N TYR A 114 2.12 4.64 3.22
CA TYR A 114 3.21 3.77 3.66
C TYR A 114 2.91 2.30 3.32
N LEU A 115 1.68 1.81 3.60
CA LEU A 115 1.28 0.44 3.29
C LEU A 115 1.31 0.16 1.79
N VAL A 116 0.76 1.06 0.97
CA VAL A 116 0.68 0.87 -0.49
C VAL A 116 2.05 1.03 -1.13
N ALA A 117 2.70 2.18 -0.96
CA ALA A 117 3.97 2.47 -1.61
C ALA A 117 5.09 1.54 -1.10
N GLY A 118 5.07 1.21 0.20
CA GLY A 118 6.07 0.32 0.80
C GLY A 118 5.92 -1.12 0.31
N THR A 119 4.70 -1.58 0.04
CA THR A 119 4.47 -2.93 -0.51
C THR A 119 4.88 -3.01 -1.97
N VAL A 120 4.62 -1.97 -2.76
CA VAL A 120 5.14 -1.89 -4.14
C VAL A 120 6.68 -1.89 -4.13
N TRP A 121 7.30 -1.16 -3.19
CA TRP A 121 8.76 -1.20 -3.02
C TRP A 121 9.24 -2.59 -2.58
N PHE A 122 8.52 -3.28 -1.70
CA PHE A 122 8.83 -4.66 -1.31
C PHE A 122 8.89 -5.59 -2.53
N PHE A 123 7.92 -5.51 -3.44
CA PHE A 123 7.96 -6.32 -4.67
C PHE A 123 9.14 -5.96 -5.58
N LEU A 124 9.58 -4.70 -5.63
CA LEU A 124 10.80 -4.32 -6.36
C LEU A 124 12.05 -4.95 -5.75
N GLN A 125 12.15 -4.92 -4.41
CA GLN A 125 13.28 -5.49 -3.68
C GLN A 125 13.37 -7.00 -3.84
N GLU A 126 12.24 -7.69 -3.72
CA GLU A 126 12.14 -9.14 -3.89
C GLU A 126 12.65 -9.59 -5.27
N GLN A 127 12.41 -8.78 -6.31
CA GLN A 127 12.84 -9.05 -7.68
C GLN A 127 14.23 -8.47 -8.03
N GLY A 128 14.97 -7.97 -7.03
CA GLY A 128 16.34 -7.46 -7.22
C GLY A 128 16.44 -6.17 -8.04
N TYR A 129 15.41 -5.31 -8.00
CA TYR A 129 15.35 -4.03 -8.74
C TYR A 129 15.49 -4.21 -10.27
N PRO A 130 14.48 -4.80 -10.95
CA PRO A 130 14.59 -5.20 -12.36
C PRO A 130 14.59 -4.05 -13.39
N PHE A 131 14.66 -2.80 -12.94
CA PHE A 131 14.69 -1.60 -13.79
C PHE A 131 15.96 -0.76 -13.56
N PRO A 132 17.16 -1.30 -13.82
CA PRO A 132 18.43 -0.67 -13.45
C PRO A 132 18.68 0.68 -14.12
N ASN A 133 18.08 0.92 -15.30
CA ASN A 133 18.23 2.17 -16.05
C ASN A 133 17.28 3.30 -15.56
N MET A 134 16.25 2.96 -14.77
CA MET A 134 15.22 3.90 -14.31
C MET A 134 15.28 4.12 -12.79
N ILE A 135 15.45 3.03 -12.05
CA ILE A 135 15.45 2.99 -10.60
C ILE A 135 16.88 2.75 -10.13
N GLN A 136 17.41 3.70 -9.36
CA GLN A 136 18.59 3.41 -8.56
C GLN A 136 18.18 2.58 -7.35
N VAL A 137 18.87 1.45 -7.15
CA VAL A 137 18.96 0.79 -5.84
C VAL A 137 19.20 1.89 -4.81
N PRO A 138 18.54 1.88 -3.64
CA PRO A 138 18.55 3.00 -2.69
C PRO A 138 19.95 3.61 -2.55
N PRO A 139 20.19 4.82 -3.11
CA PRO A 139 21.54 5.38 -3.09
C PRO A 139 21.79 5.93 -1.70
N GLY A 140 22.73 5.32 -0.97
CA GLY A 140 23.33 5.91 0.22
C GLY A 140 23.15 5.08 1.50
N GLY A 141 24.28 4.55 1.98
CA GLY A 141 24.52 4.25 3.40
C GLY A 141 23.55 3.28 4.08
N TRP A 142 23.66 3.23 5.41
CA TRP A 142 22.97 2.27 6.27
C TRP A 142 21.46 2.56 6.40
N GLU A 143 21.00 3.81 6.28
CA GLU A 143 19.59 4.19 6.51
C GLU A 143 18.63 3.71 5.41
N SER A 144 19.03 3.80 4.13
CA SER A 144 18.20 3.43 2.99
C SER A 144 18.10 1.90 2.80
N ILE A 145 19.18 1.19 3.13
CA ILE A 145 19.23 -0.28 3.21
C ILE A 145 18.37 -0.77 4.37
N VAL A 146 18.47 -0.14 5.54
CA VAL A 146 17.70 -0.53 6.74
C VAL A 146 16.19 -0.32 6.52
N MET A 147 15.76 0.77 5.88
CA MET A 147 14.34 0.96 5.54
C MET A 147 13.81 -0.14 4.62
N ALA A 148 14.54 -0.45 3.55
CA ALA A 148 14.18 -1.51 2.61
C ALA A 148 14.18 -2.90 3.27
N GLN A 149 15.12 -3.17 4.18
CA GLN A 149 15.29 -4.50 4.77
C GLN A 149 14.47 -4.75 6.05
N LYS A 150 14.06 -3.72 6.79
CA LYS A 150 13.42 -3.89 8.11
C LYS A 150 12.06 -3.24 8.25
N TYR A 151 11.80 -2.18 7.50
CA TYR A 151 10.64 -1.31 7.71
C TYR A 151 9.69 -1.28 6.51
N LEU A 152 9.75 -2.26 5.61
CA LEU A 152 8.72 -2.39 4.60
C LEU A 152 7.46 -3.05 5.19
N PRO A 153 6.24 -2.64 4.76
CA PRO A 153 4.99 -3.06 5.34
C PRO A 153 4.84 -4.56 5.48
N LEU A 154 5.17 -5.33 4.44
CA LEU A 154 5.02 -6.79 4.46
C LEU A 154 5.99 -7.42 5.48
N ILE A 155 7.21 -6.90 5.61
CA ILE A 155 8.21 -7.40 6.59
C ILE A 155 7.73 -7.13 8.02
N VAL A 156 7.22 -5.93 8.27
CA VAL A 156 6.79 -5.53 9.63
C VAL A 156 5.48 -6.24 10.02
N LEU A 157 4.55 -6.39 9.08
CA LEU A 157 3.21 -6.89 9.37
C LEU A 157 3.10 -8.41 9.26
N GLU A 158 3.98 -9.10 8.54
CA GLU A 158 3.90 -10.55 8.32
C GLU A 158 3.55 -11.37 9.59
N PRO A 159 4.20 -11.16 10.76
CA PRO A 159 3.85 -11.91 11.99
C PRO A 159 2.43 -11.64 12.52
N TRP A 160 1.86 -10.50 12.15
CA TRP A 160 0.60 -9.97 12.69
C TRP A 160 -0.57 -10.13 11.72
N LEU A 161 -0.30 -10.29 10.42
CA LEU A 161 -1.35 -10.39 9.38
C LEU A 161 -2.44 -11.42 9.70
N PRO A 162 -2.14 -12.63 10.23
CA PRO A 162 -3.18 -13.59 10.59
C PRO A 162 -4.14 -13.08 11.67
N TYR A 163 -3.66 -12.27 12.61
CA TYR A 163 -4.46 -11.74 13.72
C TYR A 163 -5.24 -10.49 13.36
N LEU A 164 -4.79 -9.74 12.35
CA LEU A 164 -5.43 -8.50 11.91
C LEU A 164 -6.65 -8.73 11.01
N VAL A 165 -6.86 -9.97 10.53
CA VAL A 165 -7.91 -10.32 9.57
C VAL A 165 -9.01 -11.21 10.21
N VAL A 166 -8.86 -11.62 11.48
CA VAL A 166 -9.88 -12.34 12.26
C VAL A 166 -10.82 -11.37 12.96
#